data_AF-A0A6N8NS30-F1
#
_entry.id   AF-A0A6N8NS30-F1
#
_cell.length_a   1.000
_cell.length_b   1.000
_cell.length_c   1.000
_cell.angle_alpha   90.00
_cell.angle_beta   90.00
_cell.angle_gamma   90.00
#
_symmetry.space_group_name_H-M   'P 1'
#
loop_
_entity.id
_entity.type
_entity.pdbx_description
1 polymer ?
#
loop_
_entity_poly.entity_id
_entity_poly.type
_entity_poly.pdbx_seq_one_letter_code
_entity_poly.pdbx_strand_id
1 'polypeptide(L)'
;RGIAFDTMLESYILNSVAGRHDMDSLAERWLKHKTITFEEIAGKGKNQLTFNQIALEEAGRYAAEDADVTLQLHLKMWPDLQKHKGPLNVFENIEMPLVPVLSRIERNGVKIDPKVLHNHSEELTLRLAELEKKAHEIAGEEFNLSSTKQLQTILFEKQGIKPLKKTPGGAPSTSEEVLEELALDYPLPKVILEYRG
;
A
#
# COMPACT_ATOMS: atom_id res chain seq x y z
N ARG A 1 17.22 -27.32 -8.02
CA ARG A 1 16.04 -27.33 -7.12
C ARG A 1 16.05 -26.00 -6.40
N GLY A 2 14.97 -25.22 -6.50
CA GLY A 2 14.86 -23.85 -5.96
C GLY A 2 14.40 -23.83 -4.50
N ILE A 3 13.77 -22.72 -4.10
CA ILE A 3 13.18 -22.50 -2.77
C ILE A 3 12.11 -23.56 -2.49
N ALA A 4 12.20 -24.24 -1.34
CA ALA A 4 11.26 -25.28 -0.94
C ALA A 4 10.18 -24.78 0.02
N PHE A 5 10.49 -23.75 0.82
CA PHE A 5 9.64 -23.20 1.87
C PHE A 5 9.82 -21.69 1.95
N ASP A 6 8.78 -21.00 2.44
CA ASP A 6 8.77 -19.58 2.71
C ASP A 6 7.99 -19.36 4.02
N THR A 7 8.66 -18.83 5.04
CA THR A 7 8.06 -18.67 6.38
C THR A 7 6.96 -17.62 6.43
N MET A 8 7.01 -16.62 5.56
CA MET A 8 5.96 -15.61 5.48
C MET A 8 4.69 -16.24 4.91
N LEU A 9 4.81 -17.06 3.85
CA LEU A 9 3.70 -17.83 3.29
C LEU A 9 3.19 -18.89 4.27
N GLU A 10 4.07 -19.61 4.98
CA GLU A 10 3.67 -20.55 6.03
C GLU A 10 2.81 -19.85 7.09
N SER A 11 3.25 -18.69 7.56
CA SER A 11 2.49 -17.93 8.55
C SER A 11 1.16 -17.41 8.00
N TYR A 12 1.13 -16.92 6.76
CA TYR A 12 -0.09 -16.39 6.14
C TYR A 12 -1.14 -17.49 5.97
N ILE A 13 -0.71 -18.66 5.47
CA ILE A 13 -1.62 -19.80 5.26
C ILE A 13 -2.10 -20.39 6.60
N LEU A 14 -1.24 -20.37 7.63
CA LEU A 14 -1.63 -20.84 8.96
C LEU A 14 -2.68 -19.92 9.62
N ASN A 15 -2.52 -18.59 9.49
CA ASN A 15 -3.49 -17.63 10.00
C ASN A 15 -3.33 -16.25 9.33
N SER A 16 -4.10 -15.98 8.29
CA SER A 16 -4.04 -14.75 7.49
C SER A 16 -4.52 -13.49 8.22
N VAL A 17 -5.18 -13.62 9.38
CA VAL A 17 -5.68 -12.49 10.18
C VAL A 17 -4.83 -12.24 11.43
N ALA A 18 -3.70 -12.94 11.59
CA ALA A 18 -2.82 -12.82 12.76
C ALA A 18 -2.05 -11.49 12.83
N GLY A 19 -2.21 -10.61 11.83
CA GLY A 19 -1.50 -9.34 11.71
C GLY A 19 -0.36 -9.43 10.70
N ARG A 20 0.79 -8.86 11.04
CA ARG A 20 1.96 -8.84 10.15
C ARG A 20 2.62 -10.21 10.03
N HIS A 21 3.17 -10.50 8.85
CA HIS A 21 3.83 -11.76 8.49
C HIS A 21 5.32 -11.58 8.14
N ASP A 22 5.90 -10.40 8.35
CA ASP A 22 7.35 -10.20 8.23
C ASP A 22 8.13 -10.95 9.32
N MET A 23 9.40 -11.25 9.02
CA MET A 23 10.27 -12.06 9.88
C MET A 23 10.36 -11.50 11.31
N ASP A 24 10.51 -10.19 11.48
CA ASP A 24 10.63 -9.54 12.80
C ASP A 24 9.37 -9.78 13.65
N SER A 25 8.20 -9.52 13.08
CA SER A 25 6.91 -9.75 13.74
C SER A 25 6.69 -11.22 14.08
N LEU A 26 7.15 -12.13 13.22
CA LEU A 26 7.05 -13.57 13.45
C LEU A 26 8.03 -14.03 14.52
N ALA A 27 9.26 -13.54 14.53
CA ALA A 27 10.27 -13.86 15.54
C ALA A 27 9.78 -13.47 16.94
N GLU A 28 9.20 -12.29 17.10
CA GLU A 28 8.63 -11.86 18.37
C GLU A 28 7.44 -12.74 18.78
N ARG A 29 6.50 -12.99 17.85
CA ARG A 29 5.28 -13.76 18.14
C ARG A 29 5.59 -15.21 18.52
N TRP A 30 6.36 -15.89 17.67
CA TRP A 30 6.59 -17.32 17.71
C TRP A 30 7.82 -17.68 18.54
N LEU A 31 8.91 -16.93 18.46
CA LEU A 31 10.17 -17.27 19.14
C LEU A 31 10.40 -16.47 20.43
N LYS A 32 9.59 -15.42 20.68
CA LYS A 32 9.84 -14.45 21.76
C LYS A 32 11.23 -13.80 21.61
N HIS A 33 11.67 -13.65 20.36
CA HIS A 33 12.98 -13.12 19.99
C HIS A 33 12.81 -11.75 19.35
N LYS A 34 13.61 -10.77 19.77
CA LYS A 34 13.70 -9.48 19.10
C LYS A 34 14.89 -9.55 18.14
N THR A 35 14.61 -9.46 16.84
CA THR A 35 15.62 -9.41 15.77
C THR A 35 16.38 -8.09 15.79
N ILE A 36 17.60 -8.12 15.25
CA ILE A 36 18.37 -6.94 14.88
C ILE A 36 17.65 -6.31 13.69
N THR A 37 17.22 -5.07 13.83
CA THR A 37 16.51 -4.39 12.75
C THR A 37 17.48 -3.82 11.73
N PHE A 38 17.05 -3.68 10.48
CA PHE A 38 17.87 -3.00 9.46
C PHE A 38 18.19 -1.55 9.88
N GLU A 39 17.26 -0.86 10.54
CA GLU A 39 17.52 0.50 11.05
C GLU A 39 18.62 0.55 12.13
N GLU A 40 18.79 -0.50 12.93
CA GLU A 40 19.85 -0.57 13.95
C GLU A 40 21.25 -0.62 13.31
N ILE A 41 21.40 -1.24 12.13
CA ILE A 41 22.69 -1.35 11.42
C ILE A 41 22.88 -0.29 10.32
N ALA A 42 21.79 0.21 9.73
CA ALA A 42 21.83 1.11 8.59
C ALA A 42 21.45 2.56 8.96
N GLY A 43 20.93 2.80 10.16
CA GLY A 43 20.32 4.08 10.52
C GLY A 43 18.96 4.28 9.87
N LYS A 44 18.50 5.54 9.80
CA LYS A 44 17.13 5.89 9.37
C LYS A 44 17.06 7.15 8.51
N GLY A 45 16.02 7.24 7.70
CA GLY A 45 15.69 8.42 6.90
C GLY A 45 16.71 8.72 5.80
N LYS A 46 16.93 10.00 5.49
CA LYS A 46 17.80 10.43 4.38
C LYS A 46 19.26 9.98 4.50
N ASN A 47 19.71 9.67 5.70
CA ASN A 47 21.08 9.24 5.98
C ASN A 47 21.17 7.71 6.20
N GLN A 48 20.09 6.97 5.94
CA GLN A 48 20.12 5.52 6.04
C GLN A 48 21.10 4.96 5.00
N LEU A 49 22.03 4.13 5.48
CA LEU A 49 23.02 3.46 4.66
C LEU A 49 22.36 2.36 3.81
N THR A 50 22.89 2.14 2.62
CA THR A 50 22.56 0.94 1.85
C THR A 50 23.37 -0.25 2.36
N PHE A 51 22.89 -1.49 2.18
CA PHE A 51 23.53 -2.67 2.76
C PHE A 51 25.02 -2.83 2.40
N ASN A 52 25.41 -2.42 1.19
CA ASN A 52 26.80 -2.43 0.73
C ASN A 52 27.71 -1.36 1.38
N GLN A 53 27.17 -0.48 2.21
CA GLN A 53 27.90 0.54 2.97
C GLN A 53 28.08 0.17 4.44
N ILE A 54 27.49 -0.95 4.89
CA ILE A 54 27.56 -1.44 6.26
C ILE A 54 28.86 -2.24 6.44
N ALA A 55 29.49 -2.13 7.62
CA ALA A 55 30.67 -2.92 7.94
C ALA A 55 30.38 -4.41 7.81
N LEU A 56 31.32 -5.17 7.24
CA LEU A 56 31.12 -6.58 6.91
C LEU A 56 30.76 -7.41 8.15
N GLU A 57 31.35 -7.09 9.29
CA GLU A 57 31.10 -7.76 10.56
C GLU A 57 29.65 -7.55 11.05
N GLU A 58 29.12 -6.33 10.92
CA GLU A 58 27.75 -5.99 11.30
C GLU A 58 26.74 -6.60 10.32
N ALA A 59 26.99 -6.43 9.02
CA ALA A 59 26.17 -7.02 7.96
C ALA A 59 26.13 -8.55 8.05
N GLY A 60 27.27 -9.18 8.36
CA GLY A 60 27.39 -10.62 8.55
C GLY A 60 26.59 -11.12 9.74
N ARG A 61 26.67 -10.43 10.89
CA ARG A 61 25.89 -10.79 12.08
C ARG A 61 24.39 -10.64 11.84
N TYR A 62 23.96 -9.55 11.22
CA TYR A 62 22.56 -9.31 10.86
C TYR A 62 22.04 -10.40 9.90
N ALA A 63 22.73 -10.63 8.78
CA ALA A 63 22.31 -11.62 7.80
C ALA A 63 22.33 -13.06 8.34
N ALA A 64 23.26 -13.38 9.25
CA ALA A 64 23.31 -14.68 9.90
C ALA A 64 22.12 -14.87 10.86
N GLU A 65 21.72 -13.83 11.59
CA GLU A 65 20.52 -13.87 12.43
C GLU A 65 19.27 -14.05 11.58
N ASP A 66 19.10 -13.30 10.49
CA ASP A 66 17.95 -13.43 9.59
C ASP A 66 17.80 -14.88 9.07
N ALA A 67 18.91 -15.49 8.66
CA ALA A 67 18.91 -16.87 8.18
C ALA A 67 18.55 -17.88 9.29
N ASP A 68 19.11 -17.70 10.49
CA ASP A 68 18.86 -18.57 11.63
C ASP A 68 17.42 -18.46 12.14
N VAL A 69 16.93 -17.23 12.31
CA VAL A 69 15.55 -16.93 12.72
C VAL A 69 14.56 -17.50 11.71
N THR A 70 14.81 -17.33 10.41
CA THR A 70 13.96 -17.91 9.35
C THR A 70 13.89 -19.44 9.48
N LEU A 71 15.01 -20.11 9.71
CA LEU A 71 15.01 -21.57 9.92
C LEU A 71 14.23 -21.96 11.19
N GLN A 72 14.45 -21.27 12.30
CA GLN A 72 13.75 -21.53 13.56
C GLN A 72 12.23 -21.31 13.42
N LEU A 73 11.82 -20.28 12.68
CA LEU A 73 10.42 -20.01 12.37
C LEU A 73 9.80 -21.16 11.57
N HIS A 74 10.46 -21.61 10.50
CA HIS A 74 10.01 -22.77 9.71
C HIS A 74 9.86 -24.01 10.59
N LEU A 75 10.89 -24.36 11.36
CA LEU A 75 10.88 -25.52 12.26
C LEU A 75 9.74 -25.47 13.29
N LYS A 76 9.27 -24.28 13.64
CA LYS A 76 8.17 -24.08 14.58
C LYS A 76 6.80 -24.08 13.91
N MET A 77 6.62 -23.37 12.80
CA MET A 77 5.32 -23.19 12.15
C MET A 77 4.95 -24.35 11.23
N TRP A 78 5.93 -24.96 10.55
CA TRP A 78 5.68 -26.03 9.59
C TRP A 78 4.97 -27.26 10.22
N PRO A 79 5.39 -27.79 11.39
CA PRO A 79 4.68 -28.90 12.03
C PRO A 79 3.23 -28.54 12.43
N ASP A 80 2.97 -27.27 12.75
CA ASP A 80 1.62 -26.79 13.04
C ASP A 80 0.78 -26.73 11.75
N LEU A 81 1.34 -26.21 10.66
CA LEU A 81 0.68 -26.16 9.36
C LEU A 81 0.31 -27.55 8.84
N GLN A 82 1.20 -28.53 9.02
CA GLN A 82 0.98 -29.92 8.60
C GLN A 82 -0.23 -30.60 9.28
N LYS A 83 -0.67 -30.09 10.45
CA LYS A 83 -1.88 -30.58 11.13
C LYS A 83 -3.16 -30.24 10.36
N HIS A 84 -3.11 -29.27 9.45
CA HIS A 84 -4.26 -28.75 8.72
C HIS A 84 -4.19 -29.12 7.23
N LYS A 85 -4.85 -30.21 6.83
CA LYS A 85 -4.81 -30.75 5.45
C LYS A 85 -5.17 -29.72 4.36
N GLY A 86 -6.18 -28.89 4.60
CA GLY A 86 -6.62 -27.87 3.64
C GLY A 86 -5.54 -26.80 3.42
N PRO A 87 -5.15 -26.05 4.46
CA PRO A 87 -4.04 -25.10 4.41
C PRO A 87 -2.74 -25.68 3.85
N LEU A 88 -2.35 -26.89 4.28
CA LEU A 88 -1.16 -27.57 3.76
C LEU A 88 -1.23 -27.76 2.24
N ASN A 89 -2.37 -28.23 1.71
CA ASN A 89 -2.56 -28.40 0.28
C ASN A 89 -2.48 -27.07 -0.48
N VAL A 90 -3.00 -25.98 0.08
CA VAL A 90 -2.88 -24.64 -0.53
C VAL A 90 -1.42 -24.21 -0.58
N PHE A 91 -0.66 -24.37 0.51
CA PHE A 91 0.76 -24.04 0.54
C PHE A 91 1.56 -24.82 -0.52
N GLU A 92 1.42 -26.15 -0.53
CA GLU A 92 2.23 -27.03 -1.38
C GLU A 92 1.85 -27.00 -2.86
N ASN A 93 0.55 -26.92 -3.17
CA ASN A 93 0.05 -27.09 -4.54
C ASN A 93 -0.41 -25.79 -5.21
N ILE A 94 -0.48 -24.68 -4.47
CA ILE A 94 -0.89 -23.38 -5.01
C ILE A 94 0.19 -22.32 -4.77
N GLU A 95 0.51 -22.00 -3.51
CA GLU A 95 1.37 -20.86 -3.18
C GLU A 95 2.83 -21.08 -3.59
N MET A 96 3.46 -22.17 -3.14
CA MET A 96 4.86 -22.45 -3.48
C MET A 96 5.10 -22.64 -4.98
N PRO A 97 4.21 -23.30 -5.76
CA PRO A 97 4.30 -23.34 -7.21
C PRO A 97 4.11 -21.97 -7.90
N LEU A 98 3.37 -21.04 -7.28
CA LEU A 98 3.12 -19.70 -7.81
C LEU A 98 4.34 -18.78 -7.64
N VAL A 99 5.14 -18.93 -6.59
CA VAL A 99 6.37 -18.13 -6.36
C VAL A 99 7.27 -18.01 -7.60
N PRO A 100 7.72 -19.11 -8.24
CA PRO A 100 8.55 -19.01 -9.43
C PRO A 100 7.79 -18.47 -10.65
N VAL A 101 6.46 -18.53 -10.69
CA VAL A 101 5.65 -17.91 -11.75
C VAL A 101 5.69 -16.39 -11.61
N LEU A 102 5.44 -15.86 -10.41
CA LEU A 102 5.51 -14.41 -10.14
C LEU A 102 6.91 -13.87 -10.40
N SER A 103 7.95 -14.58 -9.93
CA SER A 103 9.34 -14.18 -10.19
C SER A 103 9.66 -14.07 -11.70
N ARG A 104 9.08 -14.95 -12.54
CA ARG A 104 9.23 -14.83 -14.00
C ARG A 104 8.47 -13.64 -14.58
N ILE A 105 7.25 -13.40 -14.11
CA ILE A 105 6.43 -12.25 -14.54
C ILE A 105 7.16 -10.95 -14.21
N GLU A 106 7.66 -10.82 -12.98
CA GLU A 106 8.41 -9.65 -12.51
C GLU A 106 9.70 -9.42 -13.30
N ARG A 107 10.48 -10.48 -13.53
CA ARG A 107 11.73 -10.39 -14.32
C ARG A 107 11.49 -10.09 -15.79
N ASN A 108 10.36 -10.52 -16.34
CA ASN A 108 10.00 -10.22 -17.73
C ASN A 108 9.55 -8.76 -17.89
N GLY A 109 8.79 -8.25 -16.92
CA GLY A 109 8.18 -6.94 -16.99
C GLY A 109 7.19 -6.81 -18.16
N VAL A 110 6.89 -5.57 -18.52
CA VAL A 110 6.02 -5.22 -19.65
C VAL A 110 6.69 -4.14 -20.49
N LYS A 111 6.51 -4.21 -21.81
CA LYS A 111 7.00 -3.17 -22.72
C LYS A 111 6.07 -1.95 -22.63
N ILE A 112 6.66 -0.79 -22.40
CA ILE A 112 5.95 0.48 -22.28
C ILE A 112 6.41 1.40 -23.40
N ASP A 113 5.51 2.23 -23.94
CA ASP A 113 5.86 3.34 -24.83
C ASP A 113 5.95 4.64 -24.00
N PRO A 114 7.16 5.14 -23.70
CA PRO A 114 7.32 6.34 -22.89
C PRO A 114 6.75 7.60 -23.55
N LYS A 115 6.70 7.65 -24.89
CA LYS A 115 6.20 8.82 -25.62
C LYS A 115 4.69 8.93 -25.49
N VAL A 116 3.97 7.80 -25.62
CA VAL A 116 2.51 7.78 -25.40
C VAL A 116 2.18 8.19 -23.97
N LEU A 117 2.91 7.67 -22.98
CA LEU A 117 2.69 8.06 -21.58
C LEU A 117 3.00 9.54 -21.33
N HIS A 118 4.05 10.09 -21.94
CA HIS A 118 4.38 11.50 -21.80
C HIS A 118 3.29 12.40 -22.40
N ASN A 119 2.86 12.11 -23.62
CA ASN A 119 1.78 12.86 -24.26
C ASN A 119 0.48 12.81 -23.43
N HIS A 120 0.13 11.64 -22.88
CA HIS A 120 -1.04 11.50 -22.03
C HIS A 120 -0.87 12.28 -20.71
N SER A 121 0.33 12.29 -20.13
CA SER A 121 0.64 13.11 -18.95
C SER A 121 0.45 14.60 -19.22
N GLU A 122 0.86 15.09 -20.41
CA GLU A 122 0.65 16.49 -20.81
C GLU A 122 -0.84 16.82 -20.97
N GLU A 123 -1.59 15.95 -21.63
CA GLU A 123 -3.06 16.10 -21.81
C GLU A 123 -3.79 16.17 -20.46
N LEU A 124 -3.49 15.24 -19.54
CA LEU A 124 -4.07 15.24 -18.20
C LEU A 124 -3.68 16.49 -17.41
N THR A 125 -2.44 16.97 -17.54
CA THR A 125 -1.98 18.20 -16.86
C THR A 125 -2.78 19.42 -17.32
N LEU A 126 -2.98 19.55 -18.64
CA LEU A 126 -3.80 20.63 -19.20
C LEU A 126 -5.25 20.51 -18.73
N ARG A 127 -5.82 19.31 -18.78
CA ARG A 127 -7.21 19.07 -18.36
C ARG A 127 -7.44 19.37 -16.88
N LEU A 128 -6.51 18.99 -16.01
CA LEU A 128 -6.59 19.30 -14.58
C LEU A 128 -6.54 20.80 -14.32
N ALA A 129 -5.68 21.55 -15.04
CA ALA A 129 -5.61 23.00 -14.92
C ALA A 129 -6.91 23.69 -15.39
N GLU A 130 -7.53 23.19 -16.47
CA GLU A 130 -8.85 23.66 -16.92
C GLU A 130 -9.94 23.44 -15.87
N LEU A 131 -9.97 22.24 -15.29
CA LEU A 131 -10.96 21.87 -14.27
C LEU A 131 -10.75 22.65 -12.97
N GLU A 132 -9.50 22.84 -12.54
CA GLU A 132 -9.16 23.66 -11.39
C GLU A 132 -9.66 25.09 -11.56
N LYS A 133 -9.34 25.73 -12.70
CA LYS A 133 -9.82 27.06 -13.01
C LYS A 133 -11.34 27.14 -13.01
N LYS A 134 -12.01 26.18 -13.65
CA LYS A 134 -13.47 26.09 -13.68
C LYS A 134 -14.07 25.93 -12.27
N ALA A 135 -13.43 25.14 -11.41
CA ALA A 135 -13.87 24.97 -10.03
C ALA A 135 -13.72 26.27 -9.23
N HIS A 136 -12.61 26.99 -9.40
CA HIS A 136 -12.41 28.30 -8.77
C HIS A 136 -13.44 29.33 -9.24
N GLU A 137 -13.76 29.36 -10.54
CA GLU A 137 -14.80 30.21 -11.11
C GLU A 137 -16.19 29.92 -10.50
N ILE A 138 -16.56 28.64 -10.36
CA ILE A 138 -17.85 28.24 -9.75
C ILE A 138 -17.86 28.51 -8.24
N ALA A 139 -16.74 28.31 -7.55
CA ALA A 139 -16.61 28.53 -6.12
C ALA A 139 -16.54 30.03 -5.76
N GLY A 140 -16.10 30.87 -6.70
CA GLY A 140 -15.86 32.30 -6.49
C GLY A 140 -14.55 32.62 -5.76
N GLU A 141 -13.71 31.62 -5.51
CA GLU A 141 -12.40 31.76 -4.87
C GLU A 141 -11.47 30.58 -5.20
N GLU A 142 -10.17 30.81 -5.01
CA GLU A 142 -9.15 29.77 -5.15
C GLU A 142 -9.11 28.86 -3.91
N PHE A 143 -9.03 27.56 -4.15
CA PHE A 143 -8.82 26.56 -3.11
C PHE A 143 -8.17 25.30 -3.71
N ASN A 144 -7.59 24.47 -2.85
CA ASN A 144 -7.01 23.19 -3.25
C ASN A 144 -8.12 22.13 -3.40
N LEU A 145 -8.42 21.74 -4.64
CA LEU A 145 -9.44 20.73 -4.99
C LEU A 145 -9.15 19.34 -4.40
N SER A 146 -7.87 19.04 -4.13
CA SER A 146 -7.42 17.80 -3.49
C SER A 146 -7.63 17.82 -1.97
N SER A 147 -7.84 18.99 -1.38
CA SER A 147 -8.09 19.13 0.07
C SER A 147 -9.58 18.97 0.37
N THR A 148 -9.93 17.82 0.94
CA THR A 148 -11.29 17.51 1.42
C THR A 148 -11.84 18.57 2.38
N LYS A 149 -11.00 19.11 3.28
CA LYS A 149 -11.40 20.14 4.25
C LYS A 149 -11.81 21.45 3.58
N GLN A 150 -10.97 21.97 2.69
CA GLN A 150 -11.28 23.18 1.92
C GLN A 150 -12.55 22.97 1.08
N LEU A 151 -12.69 21.83 0.40
CA LEU A 151 -13.90 21.53 -0.37
C LEU A 151 -15.18 21.48 0.51
N GLN A 152 -15.10 20.91 1.72
CA GLN A 152 -16.21 20.93 2.67
C GLN A 152 -16.62 22.36 3.02
N THR A 153 -15.66 23.24 3.30
CA THR A 153 -15.92 24.67 3.56
C THR A 153 -16.58 25.34 2.35
N ILE A 154 -16.10 25.10 1.13
CA ILE A 154 -16.73 25.67 -0.08
C ILE A 154 -18.18 25.20 -0.23
N LEU A 155 -18.41 23.89 -0.24
CA LEU A 155 -19.74 23.33 -0.55
C LEU A 155 -20.76 23.65 0.55
N PHE A 156 -20.41 23.42 1.82
CA PHE A 156 -21.39 23.38 2.90
C PHE A 156 -21.46 24.69 3.69
N GLU A 157 -20.35 25.41 3.85
CA GLU A 157 -20.33 26.67 4.59
C GLU A 157 -20.57 27.86 3.67
N LYS A 158 -19.86 27.95 2.53
CA LYS A 158 -19.94 29.11 1.63
C LYS A 158 -21.11 29.03 0.64
N GLN A 159 -21.28 27.90 -0.03
CA GLN A 159 -22.42 27.69 -0.94
C GLN A 159 -23.70 27.27 -0.20
N GLY A 160 -23.60 26.91 1.09
CA GLY A 160 -24.75 26.57 1.93
C GLY A 160 -25.47 25.28 1.50
N ILE A 161 -24.81 24.41 0.74
CA ILE A 161 -25.36 23.12 0.32
C ILE A 161 -25.59 22.28 1.58
N LYS A 162 -26.71 21.54 1.65
CA LYS A 162 -26.98 20.67 2.79
C LYS A 162 -26.17 19.37 2.66
N PRO A 163 -25.39 18.98 3.69
CA PRO A 163 -24.69 17.70 3.68
C PRO A 163 -25.67 16.51 3.64
N LEU A 164 -25.44 15.58 2.72
CA LEU A 164 -26.25 14.35 2.59
C LEU A 164 -25.80 13.27 3.58
N LYS A 165 -24.48 13.16 3.79
CA LYS A 165 -23.87 12.22 4.74
C LYS A 165 -22.77 12.90 5.55
N LYS A 166 -22.41 12.28 6.67
CA LYS A 166 -21.28 12.67 7.52
C LYS A 166 -20.27 11.54 7.62
N THR A 167 -19.01 11.90 7.76
CA THR A 167 -17.92 10.99 8.11
C THR A 167 -18.10 10.44 9.53
N PRO A 168 -17.41 9.35 9.91
CA PRO A 168 -17.42 8.87 11.30
C PRO A 168 -17.01 9.94 12.34
N GLY A 169 -16.17 10.90 11.94
CA GLY A 169 -15.77 12.05 12.75
C GLY A 169 -16.81 13.19 12.79
N GLY A 170 -17.99 13.02 12.20
CA GLY A 170 -19.09 13.99 12.23
C GLY A 170 -19.01 15.13 11.21
N ALA A 171 -17.90 15.26 10.47
CA ALA A 171 -17.76 16.26 9.41
C ALA A 171 -18.59 15.89 8.17
N PRO A 172 -19.16 16.86 7.42
CA PRO A 172 -19.83 16.62 6.14
C PRO A 172 -18.98 15.79 5.16
N SER A 173 -19.57 14.77 4.53
CA SER A 173 -18.81 13.92 3.59
C SER A 173 -18.61 14.60 2.23
N THR A 174 -17.43 14.42 1.64
CA THR A 174 -17.10 14.76 0.24
C THR A 174 -16.57 13.53 -0.51
N SER A 175 -17.10 12.35 -0.13
CA SER A 175 -16.87 11.09 -0.84
C SER A 175 -17.45 11.15 -2.26
N GLU A 176 -16.92 10.32 -3.16
CA GLU A 176 -17.39 10.21 -4.54
C GLU A 176 -18.90 10.03 -4.62
N GLU A 177 -19.47 9.03 -3.91
CA GLU A 177 -20.92 8.78 -3.83
C GLU A 177 -21.73 10.03 -3.45
N VAL A 178 -21.23 10.86 -2.52
CA VAL A 178 -21.94 12.07 -2.08
C VAL A 178 -21.82 13.18 -3.11
N LEU A 179 -20.65 13.31 -3.75
CA LEU A 179 -20.47 14.30 -4.81
C LEU A 179 -21.27 13.94 -6.06
N GLU A 180 -21.45 12.65 -6.38
CA GLU A 180 -22.31 12.20 -7.48
C GLU A 180 -23.77 12.60 -7.28
N GLU A 181 -24.30 12.40 -6.06
CA GLU A 181 -25.66 12.82 -5.72
C GLU A 181 -25.80 14.35 -5.77
N LEU A 182 -24.84 15.09 -5.20
CA LEU A 182 -24.84 16.55 -5.26
C LEU A 182 -24.63 17.10 -6.69
N ALA A 183 -23.95 16.36 -7.58
CA ALA A 183 -23.70 16.78 -8.95
C ALA A 183 -24.98 16.82 -9.82
N LEU A 184 -26.08 16.21 -9.36
CA LEU A 184 -27.39 16.30 -10.01
C LEU A 184 -27.94 17.74 -9.96
N ASP A 185 -27.70 18.43 -8.84
CA ASP A 185 -28.26 19.76 -8.57
C ASP A 185 -27.21 20.88 -8.64
N TYR A 186 -25.93 20.56 -8.40
CA TYR A 186 -24.87 21.55 -8.23
C TYR A 186 -23.71 21.34 -9.23
N PRO A 187 -23.24 22.41 -9.89
CA PRO A 187 -22.19 22.30 -10.90
C PRO A 187 -20.79 22.02 -10.32
N LEU A 188 -20.48 22.49 -9.11
CA LEU A 188 -19.15 22.32 -8.52
C LEU A 188 -18.83 20.84 -8.21
N PRO A 189 -19.70 20.05 -7.55
CA PRO A 189 -19.46 18.62 -7.35
C PRO A 189 -19.14 17.86 -8.65
N LYS A 190 -19.81 18.20 -9.76
CA LYS A 190 -19.52 17.60 -11.08
C LYS A 190 -18.09 17.86 -11.54
N VAL A 191 -17.61 19.08 -11.41
CA VAL A 191 -16.22 19.45 -11.77
C VAL A 191 -15.22 18.75 -10.85
N ILE A 192 -15.53 18.62 -9.56
CA ILE A 192 -14.65 17.91 -8.61
C ILE A 192 -14.56 16.42 -8.93
N LEU A 193 -15.66 15.78 -9.31
CA LEU A 193 -15.66 14.39 -9.75
C LEU A 193 -14.77 14.22 -10.99
N GLU A 194 -14.93 15.08 -12.00
CA GLU A 194 -14.07 15.07 -13.20
C GLU A 194 -12.59 15.32 -12.88
N TYR A 195 -12.28 16.11 -11.84
CA TYR A 195 -10.89 16.38 -11.43
C TYR A 195 -10.26 15.20 -10.68
N ARG A 196 -11.07 14.40 -9.97
CA ARG A 196 -10.59 13.29 -9.13
C ARG A 196 -10.59 11.92 -9.83
N GLY A 197 -11.35 11.77 -10.91
CA GLY A 197 -11.39 10.57 -11.76
C GLY A 197 -10.32 10.60 -12.83
#